data_AF-A0A5N6UNJ3-F1
#
_entry.id   AF-A0A5N6UNJ3-F1
#
_cell.length_a   1.000
_cell.length_b   1.000
_cell.length_c   1.000
_cell.angle_alpha   90.00
_cell.angle_beta   90.00
_cell.angle_gamma   90.00
#
_symmetry.space_group_name_H-M   'P 1'
#
loop_
_entity.id
_entity.type
_entity.pdbx_description
1 polymer ?
#
loop_
_entity_poly.entity_id
_entity_poly.type
_entity_poly.pdbx_seq_one_letter_code
_entity_poly.pdbx_strand_id
1 'polypeptide(L)' 'MRGFIVGDPGMGDKYSREHQENDQQWTKDGSFKAPTHETERIGNAADGLIGIFYGSNMGKAVLKF' A
#
# COMPACT_ATOMS: atom_id res chain seq x y z
N MET A 1 -23.85 11.07 -11.57
CA MET A 1 -23.18 10.65 -10.32
C MET A 1 -21.80 11.30 -10.29
N ARG A 2 -21.42 12.02 -9.23
CA ARG A 2 -20.06 12.54 -9.07
C ARG A 2 -19.27 11.52 -8.26
N GLY A 3 -18.06 11.17 -8.70
CA GLY A 3 -17.17 10.30 -7.92
C GLY A 3 -16.78 10.95 -6.58
N PHE A 4 -16.23 10.17 -5.67
CA PHE A 4 -15.68 10.66 -4.41
C PHE A 4 -14.15 10.61 -4.46
N ILE A 5 -13.48 11.60 -3.86
CA ILE A 5 -12.04 11.56 -3.65
C ILE A 5 -11.79 11.26 -2.18
N VAL A 6 -11.00 10.22 -1.88
CA VAL A 6 -10.70 9.83 -0.49
C VAL A 6 -10.10 10.99 0.30
N GLY A 7 -9.31 11.84 -0.35
CA GLY A 7 -8.70 13.03 0.25
C GLY A 7 -9.63 14.23 0.45
N ASP A 8 -10.91 14.16 0.06
CA ASP A 8 -11.84 15.27 0.29
C ASP A 8 -12.10 15.48 1.80
N PRO A 9 -12.27 16.74 2.26
CA PRO A 9 -12.62 17.02 3.65
C PRO A 9 -13.89 16.28 4.10
N GLY A 10 -13.85 15.66 5.28
CA GLY A 10 -14.94 14.87 5.82
C GLY A 10 -15.01 13.42 5.31
N MET A 11 -14.12 13.03 4.39
CA MET A 11 -13.97 11.64 3.91
C MET A 11 -12.77 10.99 4.59
N GLY A 12 -11.55 11.19 4.09
CA GLY A 12 -10.37 10.48 4.57
C GLY A 12 -9.94 10.86 5.99
N ASP A 13 -10.05 12.13 6.35
CA ASP A 13 -9.70 12.65 7.67
C ASP A 13 -10.61 12.08 8.77
N LYS A 14 -11.91 12.02 8.51
CA LYS A 14 -12.94 11.54 9.45
C LYS A 14 -12.71 10.09 9.89
N TYR A 15 -12.29 9.24 8.97
CA TYR A 15 -12.14 7.79 9.21
C TYR A 15 -10.68 7.34 9.35
N SER A 16 -9.71 8.26 9.21
CA SER A 16 -8.27 7.95 9.22
C SER A 16 -7.83 7.07 10.40
N ARG A 17 -8.25 7.41 11.63
CA ARG A 17 -7.89 6.66 12.83
C ARG A 17 -8.50 5.26 12.84
N GLU A 18 -9.81 5.16 12.63
CA GLU A 18 -10.54 3.89 12.64
C GLU A 18 -10.00 2.94 11.57
N HIS A 19 -9.77 3.46 10.36
CA HIS A 19 -9.13 2.73 9.27
C HIS A 19 -7.77 2.17 9.68
N GLN A 20 -6.92 3.00 10.29
CA GLN A 20 -5.58 2.59 10.72
C GLN A 20 -5.63 1.52 11.82
N GLU A 21 -6.53 1.65 12.79
CA GLU A 21 -6.71 0.68 13.88
C GLU A 21 -7.21 -0.68 13.34
N ASN A 22 -8.22 -0.66 12.46
CA ASN A 22 -8.79 -1.86 11.87
C ASN A 22 -7.80 -2.58 10.95
N ASP A 23 -7.11 -1.87 10.05
CA ASP A 23 -6.12 -2.46 9.15
C ASP A 23 -4.98 -3.13 9.91
N GLN A 24 -4.51 -2.50 11.00
CA GLN A 24 -3.49 -3.09 11.86
C GLN A 24 -3.98 -4.36 12.55
N GLN A 25 -5.21 -4.34 13.06
CA GLN A 25 -5.82 -5.48 13.71
C GLN A 25 -5.94 -6.66 12.72
N TRP A 26 -6.49 -6.42 11.52
CA TRP A 26 -6.64 -7.45 10.49
C TRP A 26 -5.32 -7.98 9.95
N THR A 27 -4.31 -7.12 9.86
CA THR A 27 -2.95 -7.53 9.48
C THR A 27 -2.33 -8.41 10.56
N LYS A 28 -2.53 -8.06 11.85
CA LYS A 28 -1.97 -8.78 12.99
C LYS A 28 -2.63 -10.16 13.19
N ASP A 29 -3.94 -10.25 13.03
CA ASP A 29 -4.67 -11.52 13.17
C ASP A 29 -4.64 -12.38 11.89
N GLY A 30 -4.15 -11.83 10.79
CA GLY A 30 -3.97 -12.54 9.51
C GLY A 30 -5.25 -12.69 8.69
N SER A 31 -6.34 -12.05 9.09
CA SER A 31 -7.59 -11.97 8.31
C SER A 31 -7.45 -11.10 7.05
N PHE A 32 -6.49 -10.16 7.06
CA PHE A 32 -6.09 -9.39 5.90
C PHE A 32 -4.63 -9.68 5.52
N LYS A 33 -4.39 -9.98 4.24
CA LYS A 33 -3.05 -10.24 3.70
C LYS A 33 -2.78 -9.30 2.53
N ALA A 34 -1.92 -8.31 2.76
CA ALA A 34 -1.44 -7.42 1.70
C ALA A 34 -0.25 -8.07 0.98
N PRO A 35 -0.35 -8.44 -0.31
CA PRO A 35 0.79 -8.96 -1.05
C PRO A 35 1.85 -7.87 -1.19
N THR A 36 3.11 -8.25 -1.02
CA THR A 36 4.26 -7.38 -1.21
C THR A 36 5.20 -7.98 -2.24
N HIS A 37 5.88 -7.12 -2.98
CA HIS A 37 6.98 -7.49 -3.86
C HIS A 37 8.23 -6.79 -3.37
N GLU A 38 9.21 -7.57 -2.92
CA GLU A 38 10.44 -7.05 -2.32
C GLU A 38 11.51 -6.83 -3.38
N THR A 39 12.04 -5.61 -3.45
CA THR A 39 13.26 -5.27 -4.16
C THR A 39 14.41 -5.29 -3.16
N GLU A 40 15.33 -6.24 -3.32
CA GLU A 40 16.46 -6.41 -2.41
C GLU A 40 17.59 -5.43 -2.75
N ARG A 41 18.12 -4.73 -1.73
CA ARG A 41 19.23 -3.77 -1.78
C ARG A 41 18.90 -2.46 -2.51
N ILE A 42 19.46 -1.36 -2.00
CA ILE A 42 19.33 -0.03 -2.62
C ILE A 42 19.84 0.02 -4.07
N GLY A 43 20.81 -0.81 -4.43
CA GLY A 43 21.36 -0.86 -5.79
C GLY A 43 20.31 -1.23 -6.86
N ASN A 44 19.25 -1.94 -6.47
CA ASN A 44 18.18 -2.37 -7.36
C ASN A 44 16.95 -1.45 -7.31
N ALA A 45 17.00 -0.32 -6.60
CA ALA A 45 15.83 0.54 -6.37
C ALA A 45 15.23 1.10 -7.68
N ALA A 46 16.07 1.42 -8.66
CA ALA A 46 15.62 1.87 -9.97
C ALA A 46 14.80 0.78 -10.70
N ASP A 47 15.29 -0.45 -10.70
CA ASP A 47 14.59 -1.60 -11.30
C ASP A 47 13.28 -1.89 -10.57
N GLY A 48 13.28 -1.82 -9.23
CA GLY A 48 12.09 -1.99 -8.41
C GLY A 48 11.00 -0.96 -8.72
N LEU A 49 11.37 0.32 -8.90
CA LEU A 49 10.45 1.38 -9.30
C LEU A 49 9.92 1.16 -10.72
N ILE A 50 10.81 0.88 -11.67
CA ILE A 50 10.45 0.67 -13.06
C ILE A 50 9.51 -0.53 -13.23
N GLY A 51 9.72 -1.61 -12.45
CA GLY A 51 8.87 -2.79 -12.44
C GLY A 51 7.40 -2.53 -12.11
N ILE A 52 7.09 -1.46 -11.37
CA ILE A 52 5.70 -1.03 -11.06
C ILE A 52 4.96 -0.68 -12.36
N PHE A 53 5.64 -0.05 -13.31
CA PHE A 53 5.03 0.42 -14.56
C PHE A 53 4.96 -0.67 -15.64
N TYR A 54 5.88 -1.63 -15.60
CA TYR A 54 5.88 -2.77 -16.54
C TYR A 54 5.06 -3.97 -16.06
N GLY A 55 4.42 -3.88 -14.89
CA GLY A 55 3.63 -4.99 -14.33
C GLY A 55 4.47 -6.19 -13.90
N SER A 56 5.74 -5.98 -13.58
CA SER A 56 6.68 -7.02 -13.13
C SER A 56 6.56 -7.34 -11.64
N ASN A 57 5.69 -6.64 -10.91
CA ASN A 57 5.40 -6.88 -9.50
C ASN A 57 3.90 -7.09 -9.24
N MET A 58 3.59 -7.77 -8.14
CA MET A 58 2.23 -7.99 -7.67
C MET A 58 2.13 -7.50 -6.22
N GLY A 59 1.18 -6.60 -5.97
CA GLY A 59 0.98 -5.99 -4.66
C GLY A 59 1.87 -4.77 -4.42
N LYS A 60 2.15 -4.48 -3.15
CA LYS A 60 2.93 -3.31 -2.75
C LYS A 60 4.42 -3.54 -3.01
N ALA A 61 5.03 -2.71 -3.85
CA ALA A 61 6.47 -2.69 -4.03
C ALA A 61 7.16 -2.17 -2.74
N VAL A 62 8.11 -2.94 -2.22
CA VAL A 62 8.86 -2.62 -0.98
C VAL A 62 10.35 -2.72 -1.28
N LEU A 63 11.10 -1.66 -0.98
CA LEU A 63 12.56 -1.70 -0.99
C LEU A 63 13.07 -2.23 0.34
N LYS A 64 13.88 -3.28 0.29
CA LYS A 64 14.48 -3.93 1.45
C LYS A 64 15.98 -3.62 1.48
N PHE A 65 16.43 -3.06 2.60
CA PHE A 65 17.78 -2.54 2.80
C PHE A 65 18.65 -3.49 3.61
#